data_AF-A0A6A9T3A8-F1
#
_entry.id   AF-A0A6A9T3A8-F1
#
_cell.length_a   1.000
_cell.length_b   1.000
_cell.length_c   1.000
_cell.angle_alpha   90.00
_cell.angle_beta   90.00
_cell.angle_gamma   90.00
#
_symmetry.space_group_name_H-M   'P 1'
#
loop_
_entity.id
_entity.type
_entity.pdbx_description
1 polymer ?
#
loop_
_entity_poly.entity_id
_entity_poly.type
_entity_poly.pdbx_seq_one_letter_code
_entity_poly.pdbx_strand_id
1 'polypeptide(L)'
;MIPPAVLVGLGGVCGAVGRYLVGELLEGARRDTFAVNVAGSFALGAVLALPVGESATLLVGTGFCGAFTTFSSFAVETVQLYEQGDRREAVVYAGGTLLAALVAVTAGGMLAGASERRWAKGTNRRRTERGVWIRSRYVRRCRR
;
A
#
# COMPACT_ATOMS: atom_id res chain seq x y z
N MET A 1 -16.40 -14.25 -15.88
CA MET A 1 -15.69 -13.74 -14.70
C MET A 1 -14.21 -14.04 -14.86
N ILE A 2 -13.32 -13.09 -14.57
CA ILE A 2 -11.86 -13.34 -14.60
C ILE A 2 -11.52 -14.19 -13.37
N PRO A 3 -10.79 -15.31 -13.52
CA PRO A 3 -10.40 -16.13 -12.36
C PRO A 3 -9.50 -15.33 -11.39
N PRO A 4 -9.71 -15.43 -10.07
CA PRO A 4 -8.88 -14.75 -9.06
C PRO A 4 -7.38 -14.96 -9.25
N ALA A 5 -6.97 -16.18 -9.60
CA ALA A 5 -5.57 -16.54 -9.85
C ALA A 5 -4.93 -15.74 -10.99
N VAL A 6 -5.71 -15.36 -12.02
CA VAL A 6 -5.20 -14.53 -13.13
C VAL A 6 -4.88 -13.12 -12.63
N LEU A 7 -5.71 -12.54 -11.77
CA LEU A 7 -5.45 -11.23 -11.18
C LEU A 7 -4.21 -11.27 -10.29
N VAL A 8 -4.11 -12.26 -9.41
CA VAL A 8 -2.92 -12.46 -8.56
C VAL A 8 -1.66 -12.63 -9.41
N GLY A 9 -1.74 -13.45 -10.47
CA GLY A 9 -0.61 -13.71 -11.36
C GLY A 9 -0.14 -12.48 -12.12
N LEU A 10 -1.06 -11.70 -12.71
CA LEU A 10 -0.71 -10.45 -13.41
C LEU A 10 -0.06 -9.44 -12.47
N GLY A 11 -0.63 -9.27 -11.28
CA GLY A 11 -0.04 -8.43 -10.24
C GLY A 11 1.35 -8.92 -9.84
N GLY A 12 1.49 -10.23 -9.64
CA GLY A 12 2.73 -10.88 -9.25
C GLY A 12 3.86 -10.67 -10.27
N VAL A 13 3.57 -10.80 -11.57
CA VAL A 13 4.55 -10.51 -12.63
C VAL A 13 5.00 -9.06 -12.57
N CYS A 14 4.05 -8.11 -12.49
CA CYS A 14 4.40 -6.69 -12.36
C CYS A 14 5.20 -6.39 -11.09
N GLY A 15 4.87 -7.03 -9.96
CA GLY A 15 5.57 -6.86 -8.69
C GLY A 15 7.01 -7.39 -8.74
N ALA A 16 7.19 -8.60 -9.28
CA ALA A 16 8.52 -9.21 -9.42
C ALA A 16 9.41 -8.40 -10.38
N VAL A 17 8.89 -7.97 -11.52
CA VAL A 17 9.62 -7.11 -12.47
C VAL A 17 9.96 -5.76 -11.83
N GLY A 18 9.00 -5.14 -11.13
CA GLY A 18 9.24 -3.88 -10.41
C GLY A 18 10.36 -4.00 -9.37
N ARG A 19 10.37 -5.10 -8.60
CA ARG A 19 11.43 -5.38 -7.62
C ARG A 19 12.78 -5.53 -8.31
N TYR A 20 12.85 -6.28 -9.41
CA TYR A 20 14.08 -6.45 -10.19
C TYR A 20 14.63 -5.10 -10.69
N LEU A 21 13.77 -4.25 -11.27
CA LEU A 21 14.18 -2.93 -11.77
C LEU A 21 14.65 -1.99 -10.65
N VAL A 22 14.06 -2.06 -9.46
CA VAL A 22 14.54 -1.29 -8.30
C VAL A 22 15.93 -1.78 -7.86
N GLY A 23 16.18 -3.09 -7.92
CA GLY A 23 17.50 -3.67 -7.68
C GLY A 23 18.56 -3.14 -8.64
N GLU A 24 18.26 -3.10 -9.94
CA GLU A 24 19.15 -2.52 -10.96
C GLU A 24 19.41 -1.02 -10.72
N LEU A 25 18.39 -0.26 -10.30
CA LEU A 25 18.54 1.20 -10.12
C LEU A 25 19.35 1.58 -8.87
N LEU A 26 19.21 0.83 -7.78
CA LEU A 26 19.80 1.19 -6.50
C LEU A 26 21.20 0.62 -6.30
N GLU A 27 21.66 -0.29 -7.18
CA GLU A 27 23.02 -0.88 -7.24
C GLU A 27 23.61 -1.24 -5.86
N GLY A 28 22.75 -1.61 -4.91
CA GLY A 28 23.07 -1.38 -3.50
C GLY A 28 22.84 -2.63 -2.68
N ALA A 29 23.94 -3.24 -2.23
CA ALA A 29 23.99 -4.33 -1.25
C ALA A 29 23.00 -4.10 -0.08
N ARG A 30 21.77 -4.62 -0.20
CA ARG A 30 20.66 -4.64 0.78
C ARG A 30 19.72 -3.42 0.80
N ARG A 31 20.10 -2.30 0.16
CA ARG A 31 19.28 -1.07 0.16
C ARG A 31 18.04 -1.20 -0.71
N ASP A 32 18.17 -1.93 -1.79
CA ASP A 32 17.10 -2.32 -2.68
C ASP A 32 16.06 -3.20 -1.95
N THR A 33 16.51 -4.25 -1.27
CA THR A 33 15.65 -5.14 -0.48
C THR A 33 14.91 -4.38 0.62
N PHE A 34 15.59 -3.47 1.34
CA PHE A 34 14.93 -2.58 2.30
C PHE A 34 13.87 -1.71 1.62
N ALA A 35 14.23 -1.02 0.53
CA ALA A 35 13.35 -0.08 -0.16
C ALA A 35 12.08 -0.76 -0.70
N VAL A 36 12.21 -1.91 -1.36
CA VAL A 36 11.05 -2.64 -1.93
C VAL A 36 10.13 -3.17 -0.83
N ASN A 37 10.69 -3.67 0.29
CA ASN A 37 9.89 -4.14 1.42
C ASN A 37 9.12 -3.00 2.10
N VAL A 38 9.75 -1.85 2.33
CA VAL A 38 9.12 -0.68 2.96
C VAL A 38 8.06 -0.07 2.03
N ALA A 39 8.41 0.19 0.76
CA ALA A 39 7.48 0.78 -0.21
C ALA A 39 6.30 -0.15 -0.51
N GLY A 40 6.55 -1.46 -0.66
CA GLY A 40 5.50 -2.45 -0.87
C GLY A 40 4.59 -2.60 0.35
N SER A 41 5.14 -2.56 1.56
CA SER A 41 4.34 -2.57 2.80
C SER A 41 3.45 -1.34 2.92
N PHE A 42 3.97 -0.15 2.59
CA PHE A 42 3.18 1.08 2.55
C PHE A 42 2.01 0.97 1.55
N ALA A 43 2.30 0.53 0.32
CA ALA A 43 1.30 0.37 -0.73
C ALA A 43 0.22 -0.65 -0.31
N LEU A 44 0.62 -1.78 0.28
CA LEU A 44 -0.31 -2.79 0.79
C LEU A 44 -1.23 -2.19 1.86
N GLY A 45 -0.69 -1.43 2.81
CA GLY A 45 -1.48 -0.75 3.84
C GLY A 45 -2.52 0.19 3.24
N ALA A 46 -2.14 0.95 2.22
CA ALA A 46 -3.06 1.85 1.51
C ALA A 46 -4.16 1.09 0.76
N VAL A 47 -3.81 0.00 0.05
CA VAL A 47 -4.77 -0.85 -0.67
C VAL A 47 -5.80 -1.44 0.28
N LEU A 48 -5.37 -1.94 1.44
CA LEU A 48 -6.26 -2.54 2.43
C LEU A 48 -7.20 -1.52 3.10
N ALA A 49 -6.82 -0.23 3.12
CA ALA A 49 -7.63 0.82 3.73
C ALA A 49 -8.58 1.53 2.75
N LEU A 50 -8.39 1.38 1.44
CA LEU A 50 -9.25 1.97 0.41
C LEU A 50 -10.35 0.98 -0.02
N PRO A 51 -11.57 1.46 -0.36
CA PRO A 51 -12.65 0.61 -0.86
C PRO A 51 -12.45 0.28 -2.36
N VAL A 52 -11.34 -0.38 -2.71
CA VAL A 52 -10.96 -0.67 -4.11
C VAL A 52 -11.62 -1.93 -4.70
N GLY A 53 -12.32 -2.70 -3.87
CA GLY A 53 -12.97 -3.96 -4.27
C GLY A 53 -12.02 -5.15 -4.35
N GLU A 54 -12.60 -6.35 -4.44
CA GLU A 54 -11.87 -7.61 -4.35
C GLU A 54 -10.85 -7.79 -5.49
N SER A 55 -11.24 -7.50 -6.74
CA SER A 55 -10.36 -7.66 -7.89
C SER A 55 -9.08 -6.82 -7.78
N ALA A 56 -9.19 -5.57 -7.32
CA ALA A 56 -8.04 -4.70 -7.12
C ALA A 56 -7.20 -5.15 -5.92
N THR A 57 -7.83 -5.67 -4.87
CA THR A 57 -7.12 -6.23 -3.70
C THR A 57 -6.29 -7.46 -4.11
N LEU A 58 -6.83 -8.34 -4.95
CA LEU A 58 -6.11 -9.50 -5.47
C LEU A 58 -4.96 -9.09 -6.40
N LEU A 59 -5.23 -8.17 -7.34
CA LEU A 59 -4.24 -7.71 -8.30
C LEU A 59 -3.09 -6.95 -7.62
N VAL A 60 -3.41 -5.94 -6.81
CA VAL A 60 -2.42 -5.02 -6.25
C VAL A 60 -1.92 -5.48 -4.89
N GLY A 61 -2.81 -5.90 -3.99
CA GLY A 61 -2.44 -6.34 -2.65
C GLY A 61 -1.73 -7.70 -2.69
N THR A 62 -2.45 -8.74 -3.07
CA THR A 62 -1.90 -10.10 -3.07
C THR A 62 -0.86 -10.30 -4.17
N GLY A 63 -1.15 -9.89 -5.41
CA GLY A 63 -0.26 -10.05 -6.55
C GLY A 63 0.95 -9.12 -6.48
N PHE A 64 0.74 -7.83 -6.76
CA PHE A 64 1.84 -6.87 -6.89
C PHE A 64 2.64 -6.71 -5.59
N CYS A 65 2.01 -6.33 -4.47
CA CYS A 65 2.75 -6.10 -3.23
C CYS A 65 3.38 -7.39 -2.70
N GLY A 66 2.71 -8.54 -2.88
CA GLY A 66 3.26 -9.84 -2.50
C GLY A 66 4.53 -10.22 -3.24
N ALA A 67 4.63 -9.93 -4.55
CA ALA A 67 5.82 -10.24 -5.34
C ALA A 67 6.88 -9.12 -5.38
N PHE A 68 6.46 -7.88 -5.15
CA PHE A 68 7.33 -6.71 -5.05
C PHE A 68 8.11 -6.69 -3.74
N THR A 69 7.52 -7.14 -2.64
CA THR A 69 8.22 -7.37 -1.37
C THR A 69 8.96 -8.71 -1.39
N THR A 70 9.98 -8.89 -0.55
CA THR A 70 10.76 -10.15 -0.52
C THR A 70 11.33 -10.42 0.87
N PHE A 71 10.85 -11.49 1.50
CA PHE A 71 11.42 -11.98 2.76
C PHE A 71 12.66 -12.85 2.53
N SER A 72 12.74 -13.56 1.40
CA SER A 72 13.87 -14.47 1.11
C SER A 72 15.18 -13.71 0.89
N SER A 73 15.16 -12.62 0.10
CA SER A 73 16.34 -11.77 -0.10
C SER A 73 16.81 -11.16 1.23
N PHE A 74 15.86 -10.62 2.00
CA PHE A 74 16.10 -10.08 3.34
C PHE A 74 16.77 -11.11 4.28
N ALA A 75 16.27 -12.35 4.28
CA ALA A 75 16.81 -13.41 5.12
C ALA A 75 18.25 -13.79 4.71
N VAL A 76 18.50 -13.97 3.41
CA VAL A 76 19.83 -14.28 2.88
C VAL A 76 20.83 -13.18 3.23
N GLU A 77 20.47 -11.93 3.01
CA GLU A 77 21.31 -10.77 3.33
C GLU A 77 21.61 -10.65 4.83
N THR A 78 20.62 -10.92 5.68
CA THR A 78 20.79 -10.93 7.14
C THR A 78 21.75 -12.04 7.58
N VAL A 79 21.61 -13.24 7.03
CA VAL A 79 22.50 -14.37 7.33
C VAL A 79 23.92 -14.09 6.84
N GLN A 80 24.07 -13.53 5.64
CA GLN A 80 25.38 -13.15 5.10
C GLN A 80 26.11 -12.16 6.01
N LEU A 81 25.42 -11.13 6.52
CA LEU A 81 25.97 -10.20 7.50
C LEU A 81 26.42 -10.91 8.78
N TYR A 82 25.63 -11.86 9.25
CA TYR A 82 25.96 -12.62 10.46
C TYR A 82 27.20 -13.50 10.26
N GLU A 83 27.30 -14.20 9.12
CA GLU A 83 28.41 -15.10 8.77
C GLU A 83 29.71 -14.35 8.48
N GLN A 84 29.63 -13.12 7.94
CA GLN A 84 30.79 -12.25 7.70
C GLN A 84 31.39 -11.65 8.99
N GLY A 85 30.76 -11.87 10.15
CA GLY A 85 31.20 -11.33 11.44
C GLY A 85 30.53 -10.01 11.83
N ASP A 86 29.78 -9.39 10.92
CA ASP A 86 29.06 -8.12 11.11
C ASP A 86 27.73 -8.32 11.86
N ARG A 87 27.76 -9.02 12.99
CA ARG A 87 26.56 -9.42 13.75
C ARG A 87 25.69 -8.25 14.18
N ARG A 88 26.30 -7.12 14.56
CA ARG A 88 25.55 -5.91 14.93
C ARG A 88 24.77 -5.38 13.73
N GLU A 89 25.38 -5.35 12.56
CA GLU A 89 24.73 -4.89 11.34
C GLU A 89 23.60 -5.84 10.91
N ALA A 90 23.80 -7.16 11.06
CA ALA A 90 22.74 -8.15 10.82
C ALA A 90 21.49 -7.86 11.67
N VAL A 91 21.66 -7.60 12.98
CA VAL A 91 20.55 -7.31 13.89
C VAL A 91 19.89 -5.96 13.55
N VAL A 92 20.68 -4.93 13.27
CA VAL A 92 20.17 -3.60 12.89
C VAL A 92 19.41 -3.67 11.58
N TYR A 93 19.93 -4.38 10.57
CA TYR A 93 19.26 -4.59 9.29
C TYR A 93 17.96 -5.38 9.46
N ALA A 94 18.01 -6.49 10.22
CA ALA A 94 16.86 -7.34 10.49
C ALA A 94 15.73 -6.57 11.20
N GLY A 95 16.06 -5.99 12.36
CA GLY A 95 15.12 -5.24 13.17
C GLY A 95 14.65 -3.96 12.48
N GLY A 96 15.56 -3.23 11.85
CA GLY A 96 15.26 -1.99 11.14
C GLY A 96 14.31 -2.20 9.97
N THR A 97 14.52 -3.24 9.15
CA THR A 97 13.64 -3.56 8.03
C THR A 97 12.25 -3.95 8.51
N LEU A 98 12.15 -4.82 9.53
CA LEU A 98 10.87 -5.25 10.09
C LEU A 98 10.09 -4.07 10.69
N LEU A 99 10.74 -3.26 11.52
CA LEU A 99 10.11 -2.08 12.13
C LEU A 99 9.67 -1.07 11.06
N ALA A 100 10.51 -0.80 10.07
CA ALA A 100 10.18 0.12 8.98
C ALA A 100 8.99 -0.39 8.16
N ALA A 101 8.92 -1.69 7.85
CA ALA A 101 7.80 -2.28 7.13
C ALA A 101 6.48 -2.17 7.93
N LEU A 102 6.52 -2.41 9.25
CA LEU A 102 5.35 -2.26 10.13
C LEU A 102 4.88 -0.80 10.23
N VAL A 103 5.81 0.15 10.36
CA VAL A 103 5.47 1.58 10.32
C VAL A 103 4.91 1.96 8.95
N ALA A 104 5.47 1.43 7.88
CA ALA A 104 5.04 1.73 6.52
C ALA A 104 3.61 1.25 6.24
N VAL A 105 3.28 -0.01 6.56
CA VAL A 105 1.92 -0.53 6.35
C VAL A 105 0.87 0.21 7.18
N THR A 106 1.20 0.56 8.43
CA THR A 106 0.30 1.34 9.29
C THR A 106 0.13 2.76 8.77
N ALA A 107 1.22 3.44 8.39
CA ALA A 107 1.16 4.78 7.80
C ALA A 107 0.37 4.80 6.50
N GLY A 108 0.59 3.83 5.60
CA GLY A 108 -0.15 3.69 4.35
C GLY A 108 -1.64 3.56 4.58
N GLY A 109 -2.05 2.68 5.50
CA GLY A 109 -3.46 2.51 5.87
C GLY A 109 -4.08 3.76 6.52
N MET A 110 -3.35 4.45 7.40
CA MET A 110 -3.83 5.67 8.04
C MET A 110 -4.04 6.82 7.05
N LEU A 111 -3.06 7.06 6.17
CA LEU A 111 -3.12 8.13 5.18
C LEU A 111 -4.21 7.89 4.15
N ALA A 112 -4.31 6.65 3.65
CA ALA A 112 -5.36 6.23 2.73
C ALA A 112 -6.76 6.35 3.35
N GLY A 113 -6.96 5.78 4.55
CA GLY A 113 -8.26 5.84 5.23
C GLY A 113 -8.65 7.26 5.68
N ALA A 114 -7.69 8.11 6.03
CA ALA A 114 -7.96 9.52 6.35
C ALA A 114 -8.45 10.29 5.11
N SER A 115 -7.93 9.97 3.93
CA SER A 115 -8.40 10.55 2.68
C SER A 115 -9.87 10.18 2.45
N GLU A 116 -10.22 8.90 2.51
CA GLU A 116 -11.59 8.39 2.29
C GLU A 116 -12.60 9.05 3.24
N ARG A 117 -12.28 9.13 4.54
CA ARG A 117 -13.12 9.81 5.53
C ARG A 117 -13.35 11.29 5.20
N ARG A 118 -12.35 11.99 4.64
CA ARG A 118 -12.48 13.39 4.19
C ARG A 118 -13.37 13.50 2.96
N TRP A 119 -13.19 12.61 1.97
CA TRP A 119 -14.03 12.54 0.78
C TRP A 119 -15.49 12.33 1.16
N ALA A 120 -15.80 11.31 1.97
CA ALA A 120 -17.15 10.99 2.41
C ALA A 120 -17.86 12.15 3.14
N LYS A 121 -17.13 12.88 4.01
CA LYS A 121 -17.68 14.08 4.69
C LYS A 121 -17.96 15.22 3.70
N GLY A 122 -17.09 15.42 2.71
CA GLY A 122 -17.26 16.44 1.67
C GLY A 122 -18.45 16.17 0.74
N THR A 123 -18.67 14.93 0.33
CA THR A 123 -19.84 14.53 -0.47
C THR A 123 -21.14 14.66 0.30
N ASN A 124 -21.15 14.23 1.58
CA ASN A 124 -22.34 14.34 2.42
C ASN A 124 -22.76 15.80 2.59
N ARG A 125 -21.81 16.70 2.92
CA ARG A 125 -22.07 18.14 3.09
C ARG A 125 -22.67 18.79 1.84
N ARG A 126 -22.16 18.48 0.64
CA ARG A 126 -22.72 18.99 -0.63
C ARG A 126 -24.10 18.42 -0.94
N ARG A 127 -24.42 17.22 -0.48
CA ARG A 127 -25.76 16.60 -0.65
C ARG A 127 -26.76 17.25 0.31
N THR A 128 -26.37 17.52 1.55
CA THR A 128 -27.19 18.25 2.52
C THR A 128 -27.46 19.69 2.06
N GLU A 129 -26.44 20.42 1.62
CA GLU A 129 -26.59 21.79 1.11
C GLU A 129 -27.53 21.87 -0.11
N ARG A 130 -27.44 20.90 -1.04
CA ARG A 130 -28.38 20.80 -2.17
C ARG A 130 -29.82 20.48 -1.72
N GLY A 131 -30.01 19.57 -0.77
CA GLY A 131 -31.34 19.26 -0.22
C GLY A 131 -31.99 20.46 0.49
N VAL A 132 -31.19 21.24 1.22
CA VAL A 132 -31.63 22.47 1.88
C VAL A 132 -32.02 23.55 0.86
N TRP A 133 -31.23 23.73 -0.21
CA TRP A 133 -31.55 24.68 -1.29
C TRP A 133 -32.85 24.33 -2.03
N ILE A 134 -33.08 23.03 -2.30
CA ILE A 134 -34.29 22.56 -2.99
C ILE A 134 -35.53 22.82 -2.13
N ARG A 135 -35.49 22.50 -0.82
CA ARG A 135 -36.59 22.83 0.11
C ARG A 135 -36.84 24.33 0.23
N SER A 136 -35.78 25.14 0.31
CA SER A 136 -35.88 26.60 0.38
C SER A 136 -36.57 27.20 -0.86
N ARG A 137 -36.25 26.71 -2.08
CA ARG A 137 -36.96 27.14 -3.31
C ARG A 137 -38.42 26.71 -3.32
N TYR A 138 -38.73 25.50 -2.86
CA TYR A 138 -40.10 25.00 -2.81
C TYR A 138 -40.97 25.84 -1.85
N VAL A 139 -40.46 26.12 -0.64
CA VAL A 139 -41.17 26.93 0.37
C VAL A 139 -41.37 28.37 -0.10
N ARG A 140 -40.41 28.97 -0.82
CA ARG A 140 -40.58 30.31 -1.41
C ARG A 140 -41.56 30.33 -2.58
N ARG A 141 -41.75 29.21 -3.28
CA ARG A 141 -42.69 29.10 -4.41
C ARG A 141 -44.13 28.89 -3.97
N CYS A 142 -44.37 28.25 -2.81
CA CYS A 142 -45.73 28.09 -2.25
C CYS A 142 -46.24 29.32 -1.47
N ARG A 143 -45.40 30.33 -1.23
CA ARG A 143 -45.77 31.59 -0.56
C ARG A 143 -46.10 32.75 -1.53
N ARG A 144 -46.15 32.48 -2.83
CA ARG A 144 -46.64 33.40 -3.86
C ARG A 144 -47.86 32.78 -4.52
#